data_AF-A0A7C2EYK2-F1
#
_entry.id   AF-A0A7C2EYK2-F1
#
_cell.length_a   1.000
_cell.length_b   1.000
_cell.length_c   1.000
_cell.angle_alpha   90.00
_cell.angle_beta   90.00
_cell.angle_gamma   90.00
#
_symmetry.space_group_name_H-M   'P 1'
#
loop_
_entity.id
_entity.type
_entity.pdbx_description
1 polymer ?
#
loop_
_entity_poly.entity_id
_entity_poly.type
_entity_poly.pdbx_seq_one_letter_code
_entity_poly.pdbx_strand_id
1 'polypeptide(L)' 'MRTTLDLPDGLLAEAQRACGAKTKTMTVVMALQQLVNAAKIEELRALRGKVRLDVDLKALRGERVAGTWRNRRG' A
#
# COMPACT_ATOMS: atom_id res chain seq x y z
N MET A 1 -6.22 -16.13 -18.79
CA MET A 1 -7.64 -16.39 -19.14
C MET A 1 -8.17 -15.20 -19.91
N ARG A 2 -8.91 -15.42 -21.00
CA ARG A 2 -9.65 -14.35 -21.71
C ARG A 2 -11.12 -14.47 -21.31
N THR A 3 -11.71 -13.36 -20.88
CA THR A 3 -13.08 -13.29 -20.36
C THR A 3 -13.76 -12.08 -20.96
N THR A 4 -15.06 -12.18 -21.23
CA THR A 4 -15.91 -11.04 -21.59
C THR A 4 -16.65 -10.59 -20.34
N LEU A 5 -16.54 -9.31 -20.00
CA LEU A 5 -17.18 -8.71 -18.82
C LEU A 5 -17.89 -7.43 -19.28
N ASP A 6 -19.11 -7.23 -18.80
CA ASP A 6 -19.84 -5.99 -18.99
C ASP A 6 -19.52 -5.03 -17.84
N LEU A 7 -18.98 -3.86 -18.15
CA LEU A 7 -18.45 -2.91 -17.17
C LEU A 7 -18.96 -1.50 -17.49
N PRO A 8 -19.40 -0.71 -16.49
CA PRO A 8 -19.77 0.67 -16.72
C PRO A 8 -18.58 1.48 -17.26
N ASP A 9 -18.70 2.03 -18.46
CA ASP A 9 -17.59 2.75 -19.12
C ASP A 9 -17.10 3.96 -18.32
N GLY A 10 -18.01 4.68 -17.65
CA GLY A 10 -17.66 5.82 -16.81
C GLY A 10 -16.74 5.43 -15.65
N LEU A 11 -17.08 4.34 -14.96
CA LEU A 11 -16.30 3.81 -13.84
C LEU A 11 -14.92 3.31 -14.31
N LEU A 12 -14.88 2.62 -15.45
CA LEU A 12 -13.63 2.11 -16.00
C LEU A 12 -12.70 3.25 -16.43
N ALA A 13 -13.24 4.31 -17.03
CA ALA A 13 -12.47 5.48 -17.42
C ALA A 13 -11.93 6.24 -16.20
N GLU A 14 -12.71 6.35 -15.13
CA GLU A 14 -12.26 6.95 -13.87
C GLU A 14 -11.14 6.13 -13.23
N ALA A 15 -11.32 4.81 -13.13
CA ALA A 15 -10.30 3.90 -12.62
C ALA A 15 -9.01 3.97 -13.47
N GLN A 16 -9.12 4.04 -14.80
CA GLN A 16 -7.97 4.22 -15.67
C GLN A 16 -7.20 5.51 -15.37
N ARG A 17 -7.89 6.63 -15.17
CA ARG A 17 -7.26 7.90 -14.82
C ARG A 17 -6.61 7.85 -13.43
N ALA A 18 -7.31 7.32 -12.44
CA ALA A 18 -6.83 7.20 -11.07
C ALA A 18 -5.60 6.31 -10.96
N CYS A 19 -5.57 5.19 -11.68
CA CYS A 19 -4.47 4.24 -11.67
C CYS A 19 -3.33 4.58 -12.66
N GLY A 20 -3.51 5.58 -13.53
CA GLY A 20 -2.59 5.87 -14.65
C GLY A 20 -2.52 4.73 -15.67
N ALA A 21 -3.60 3.96 -15.83
CA ALA A 21 -3.58 2.72 -16.55
C ALA A 21 -3.85 2.88 -18.06
N LYS A 22 -2.90 2.42 -18.89
CA LYS A 22 -2.96 2.52 -20.36
C LYS A 22 -4.04 1.67 -21.01
N THR A 23 -4.46 0.56 -20.37
CA THR A 23 -5.41 -0.39 -20.96
C THR A 23 -6.51 -0.79 -19.97
N LYS A 24 -7.68 -1.17 -20.53
CA LYS A 24 -8.81 -1.71 -19.77
C LYS A 24 -8.38 -2.93 -18.94
N THR A 25 -7.67 -3.87 -19.56
CA THR A 25 -7.16 -5.09 -18.88
C THR A 25 -6.23 -4.75 -17.72
N MET A 26 -5.29 -3.82 -17.90
CA MET A 26 -4.36 -3.45 -16.83
C MET A 26 -5.09 -2.84 -15.63
N THR A 27 -6.12 -2.04 -15.89
CA THR A 27 -6.97 -1.43 -14.86
C THR A 27 -7.67 -2.50 -14.02
N VAL A 28 -8.26 -3.50 -14.68
CA VAL A 28 -8.92 -4.62 -13.99
C VAL A 28 -7.93 -5.44 -13.17
N VAL A 29 -6.74 -5.73 -13.71
CA VAL A 29 -5.69 -6.45 -12.98
C VAL A 29 -5.25 -5.66 -11.73
N MET A 30 -5.03 -4.36 -11.86
CA MET A 30 -4.64 -3.50 -10.74
C MET A 30 -5.74 -3.45 -9.66
N ALA A 31 -7.00 -3.31 -10.06
CA ALA A 31 -8.13 -3.29 -9.13
C ALA A 31 -8.24 -4.61 -8.34
N LEU A 32 -8.12 -5.75 -9.02
CA LEU A 32 -8.13 -7.07 -8.37
C LEU A 32 -6.94 -7.25 -7.43
N GLN A 33 -5.74 -6.81 -7.82
CA GLN A 33 -4.57 -6.88 -6.96
C GLN A 33 -4.73 -6.02 -5.70
N GLN A 34 -5.34 -4.84 -5.83
CA GLN A 34 -5.65 -3.98 -4.69
C GLN A 34 -6.65 -4.63 -3.74
N LEU A 35 -7.70 -5.28 -4.25
CA LEU A 35 -8.64 -6.04 -3.40
C LEU A 35 -7.96 -7.14 -2.61
N VAL A 36 -7.09 -7.92 -3.26
CA VAL A 36 -6.31 -8.98 -2.58
C VAL A 36 -5.38 -8.39 -1.52
N ASN A 37 -4.71 -7.27 -1.82
CA ASN A 37 -3.83 -6.61 -0.87
C ASN A 37 -4.59 -6.04 0.33
N ALA A 38 -5.76 -5.45 0.11
CA ALA A 38 -6.62 -4.95 1.17
C ALA A 38 -7.05 -6.08 2.11
N ALA A 39 -7.47 -7.23 1.56
CA ALA A 39 -7.83 -8.40 2.37
C ALA A 39 -6.65 -8.89 3.25
N LYS A 40 -5.44 -8.98 2.67
CA LYS A 40 -4.22 -9.35 3.43
C LYS A 40 -3.92 -8.36 4.55
N ILE A 41 -4.09 -7.06 4.31
CA ILE A 41 -3.89 -6.03 5.34
C ILE A 41 -4.89 -6.21 6.48
N GLU A 42 -6.16 -6.53 6.18
CA GLU A 42 -7.17 -6.80 7.21
C GLU A 42 -6.85 -8.06 8.03
N GLU A 43 -6.36 -9.13 7.39
CA GLU A 43 -5.86 -10.31 8.11
C GLU A 43 -4.73 -9.95 9.07
N LEU A 44 -3.77 -9.14 8.62
CA LEU A 44 -2.67 -8.66 9.46
C LEU A 44 -3.18 -7.78 10.62
N ARG A 45 -4.17 -6.92 10.37
CA ARG A 45 -4.82 -6.12 11.42
C ARG A 45 -5.54 -7.00 12.43
N ALA A 46 -6.16 -8.11 12.01
CA ALA A 46 -6.82 -9.06 12.90
C ALA A 46 -5.84 -9.83 13.81
N LEU A 47 -4.54 -9.86 13.45
CA LEU A 47 -3.46 -10.40 14.30
C LEU A 47 -2.95 -9.39 15.34
N ARG A 48 -3.38 -8.13 15.29
CA ARG A 48 -3.00 -7.09 16.25
C ARG A 48 -3.38 -7.52 17.68
N GLY A 49 -2.37 -7.60 18.55
CA GLY A 49 -2.54 -8.03 19.94
C GLY A 49 -2.58 -9.54 20.16
N LYS A 50 -2.68 -10.36 19.09
CA LYS A 50 -2.54 -11.82 19.16
C LYS A 50 -1.08 -12.27 19.01
N VAL A 51 -0.30 -11.52 18.24
CA VAL A 51 1.13 -11.79 18.04
C VAL A 51 1.93 -10.96 19.04
N ARG A 52 2.71 -11.65 19.90
CA ARG A 52 3.68 -11.01 20.79
C ARG A 52 4.91 -10.62 19.98
N LEU A 53 4.99 -9.35 19.61
CA LEU A 53 6.16 -8.78 18.94
C LEU A 53 7.17 -8.37 20.02
N ASP A 54 8.24 -9.15 20.19
CA ASP A 54 9.34 -8.84 21.09
C ASP A 54 10.31 -7.86 20.43
N VAL A 55 9.92 -6.58 20.40
CA VAL A 55 10.69 -5.51 19.75
C VAL A 55 10.85 -4.35 20.71
N ASP A 56 12.10 -3.97 21.00
CA ASP A 56 12.40 -2.78 21.77
C ASP A 56 12.25 -1.52 20.91
N LEU A 57 11.07 -0.89 21.01
CA LEU A 57 10.75 0.35 20.31
C LEU A 57 11.61 1.55 20.75
N LYS A 58 12.23 1.49 21.94
CA LYS A 58 13.10 2.54 22.47
C LYS A 58 14.46 2.50 21.79
N ALA A 59 15.02 1.31 21.62
CA ALA A 59 16.25 1.10 20.84
C ALA A 59 16.10 1.62 19.40
N LEU A 60 14.97 1.34 18.75
CA LEU A 60 14.71 1.77 17.36
C LEU A 60 14.50 3.28 17.18
N ARG A 61 14.15 4.03 18.24
CA ARG A 61 13.89 5.48 18.18
C ARG A 61 15.12 6.35 18.48
N GLY A 62 16.14 5.80 19.14
CA GLY A 62 17.29 6.58 19.65
C GLY A 62 18.23 7.15 18.59
N GLU A 63 18.28 6.57 17.39
CA GLU A 63 19.34 6.89 16.42
C GLU A 63 19.02 8.06 15.47
N ARG A 64 17.74 8.45 15.32
CA ARG A 64 17.32 9.35 14.22
C ARG A 64 17.32 10.84 14.52
N VAL A 65 17.66 11.28 15.74
CA VAL A 65 17.49 12.70 16.15
C VAL A 65 18.74 13.38 16.73
N ALA A 66 19.86 12.67 16.93
CA ALA A 66 21.00 13.24 17.65
C ALA A 66 22.15 13.81 16.77
N GLY A 67 22.14 13.60 15.44
CA GLY A 67 23.40 13.68 14.67
C GLY A 67 23.65 14.86 13.72
N THR A 68 22.63 15.54 13.16
CA THR A 68 22.86 16.24 11.86
C THR A 68 22.62 17.75 11.80
N TRP A 69 22.59 18.46 12.93
CA TRP A 69 22.42 19.93 12.92
C TRP A 69 23.50 20.76 13.64
N ARG A 70 24.56 20.12 14.16
CA ARG A 70 25.64 20.81 14.91
C ARG A 70 26.98 20.80 14.17
N ASN A 71 27.02 21.09 12.86
CA ASN A 71 28.29 21.44 12.20
C ASN A 71 28.08 22.24 10.90
N ARG A 72 27.52 23.46 11.01
CA ARG A 72 27.42 24.37 9.86
C ARG A 72 27.51 25.85 10.25
N ARG A 73 28.34 26.17 11.25
CA ARG A 73 28.83 27.53 11.54
C ARG A 73 30.25 27.42 12.06
N GLY A 74 31.20 27.63 11.15
CA GLY A 74 32.64 27.71 11.33
C GLY A 74 33.20 28.25 10.03
#